data_AF-A0A6I7WMA7-F1
#
_entry.id   AF-A0A6I7WMA7-F1
#
_cell.length_a   1.000
_cell.length_b   1.000
_cell.length_c   1.000
_cell.angle_alpha   90.00
_cell.angle_beta   90.00
_cell.angle_gamma   90.00
#
_symmetry.space_group_name_H-M   'P 1'
#
loop_
_entity.id
_entity.type
_entity.pdbx_description
1 polymer ?
#
loop_
_entity_poly.entity_id
_entity_poly.type
_entity_poly.pdbx_seq_one_letter_code
_entity_poly.pdbx_strand_id
1 'polypeptide(L)'
;DIPIVSDKFGITIRLNESVKQRVTESRYEILVFVDFKFVTEIEEGRSPARMNINTSALASGEHILTVNVVTLQGGLETLSKRFVIK
;
A
#
# COMPACT_ATOMS: atom_id res chain seq x y z
N ASP A 1 9.73 -12.98 -8.43
CA ASP A 1 10.09 -13.55 -7.12
C ASP A 1 9.30 -12.91 -6.01
N ILE A 2 8.97 -13.68 -4.96
CA ILE A 2 8.24 -13.20 -3.78
C ILE A 2 9.29 -12.67 -2.77
N PRO A 3 9.21 -11.40 -2.33
CA PRO A 3 10.17 -10.83 -1.40
C PRO A 3 10.06 -11.48 -0.02
N ILE A 4 11.22 -11.75 0.60
CA ILE A 4 11.32 -12.15 2.00
C ILE A 4 11.67 -10.91 2.82
N VAL A 5 10.88 -10.60 3.84
CA VAL A 5 11.00 -9.38 4.64
C VAL A 5 11.13 -9.69 6.13
N SER A 6 11.67 -8.75 6.89
CA SER A 6 11.56 -8.72 8.35
C SER A 6 10.19 -8.20 8.78
N ASP A 7 9.85 -8.36 10.05
CA ASP A 7 8.61 -7.89 10.69
C ASP A 7 8.33 -6.41 10.43
N LYS A 8 9.38 -5.60 10.25
CA LYS A 8 9.29 -4.20 9.85
C LYS A 8 9.96 -4.01 8.49
N PHE A 9 9.25 -3.41 7.54
CA PHE A 9 9.78 -3.11 6.21
C PHE A 9 9.15 -1.85 5.61
N GLY A 10 9.87 -1.22 4.68
CA GLY A 10 9.41 -0.03 3.97
C GLY A 10 8.77 -0.37 2.63
N ILE A 11 7.69 0.33 2.28
CA ILE A 11 7.10 0.29 0.94
C ILE A 11 7.14 1.67 0.30
N THR A 12 7.24 1.71 -1.03
CA THR A 12 7.10 2.94 -1.82
C THR A 12 5.99 2.74 -2.84
N ILE A 13 5.01 3.64 -2.81
CA ILE A 13 3.85 3.63 -3.70
C ILE A 13 4.04 4.77 -4.69
N ARG A 14 3.91 4.46 -5.98
CA ARG A 14 4.05 5.42 -7.08
C ARG A 14 2.85 5.31 -8.00
N LEU A 15 2.18 6.43 -8.20
CA LEU A 15 1.23 6.56 -9.30
C LEU A 15 1.98 6.48 -10.63
N ASN A 16 1.36 5.86 -11.63
CA ASN A 16 1.86 5.91 -12.99
C ASN A 16 1.84 7.36 -13.50
N GLU A 17 2.90 7.81 -14.19
CA GLU A 17 3.03 9.19 -14.64
C GLU A 17 1.88 9.63 -15.57
N SER A 18 1.27 8.71 -16.33
CA SER A 18 0.12 9.00 -17.21
C SER A 18 -1.16 9.44 -16.46
N VAL A 19 -1.31 9.08 -15.18
CA VAL A 19 -2.51 9.38 -14.38
C VAL A 19 -2.23 10.25 -13.16
N LYS A 20 -0.95 10.43 -12.81
CA LYS A 20 -0.49 11.06 -11.57
C LYS A 20 -1.07 12.45 -11.35
N GLN A 21 -1.05 13.30 -12.38
CA GLN A 21 -1.58 14.67 -12.27
C GLN A 21 -3.07 14.65 -11.91
N ARG A 22 -3.89 14.00 -12.74
CA ARG A 22 -5.34 13.89 -12.55
C ARG A 22 -5.72 13.32 -11.17
N VAL A 23 -5.04 12.25 -10.76
CA VAL A 23 -5.30 11.61 -9.46
C VAL A 23 -4.88 12.51 -8.28
N THR A 24 -3.78 13.25 -8.42
CA THR A 24 -3.32 14.18 -7.37
C THR A 24 -4.27 15.38 -7.23
N GLU A 25 -4.72 15.96 -8.35
CA GLU A 25 -5.70 17.07 -8.35
C GLU A 25 -7.07 16.64 -7.80
N SER A 26 -7.41 15.36 -7.96
CA SER A 26 -8.63 14.76 -7.41
C SER A 26 -8.60 14.62 -5.89
N ARG A 27 -7.40 14.71 -5.28
CA ARG A 27 -7.07 14.25 -3.92
C ARG A 27 -7.38 12.77 -3.75
N TYR A 28 -6.48 12.07 -3.08
CA TYR A 28 -6.64 10.63 -2.88
C TYR A 28 -6.05 10.20 -1.56
N GLU A 29 -6.61 9.12 -1.06
CA GLU A 29 -6.15 8.39 0.12
C GLU A 29 -5.40 7.14 -0.33
N ILE A 30 -4.46 6.69 0.49
CA ILE A 30 -3.77 5.42 0.32
C ILE A 30 -4.09 4.57 1.52
N LEU A 31 -4.77 3.43 1.32
CA LEU A 31 -5.09 2.49 2.39
C LEU A 31 -4.25 1.22 2.23
N VAL A 32 -3.68 0.72 3.32
CA VAL A 32 -2.83 -0.46 3.31
C VAL A 32 -3.44 -1.57 4.17
N PHE A 33 -3.49 -2.76 3.60
CA PHE A 33 -3.98 -3.97 4.23
C PHE A 33 -2.91 -5.07 4.17
N VAL A 34 -2.89 -5.92 5.20
CA VAL A 34 -2.17 -7.19 5.19
C VAL A 34 -3.15 -8.29 5.54
N ASP A 35 -3.25 -9.34 4.70
CA ASP A 35 -4.21 -10.43 4.83
C ASP A 35 -5.64 -9.93 5.07
N PHE A 36 -6.05 -8.96 4.25
CA PHE A 36 -7.38 -8.32 4.28
C PHE A 36 -7.69 -7.53 5.56
N LYS A 37 -6.71 -7.35 6.47
CA LYS A 37 -6.83 -6.51 7.66
C LYS A 37 -6.20 -5.16 7.43
N PHE A 38 -6.92 -4.10 7.79
CA PHE A 38 -6.41 -2.74 7.73
C PHE A 38 -5.17 -2.59 8.63
N VAL A 39 -4.13 -1.94 8.10
CA VAL A 39 -2.88 -1.69 8.82
C VAL A 39 -2.71 -0.20 9.08
N THR A 40 -2.82 0.62 8.03
CA THR A 40 -2.53 2.05 8.08
C THR A 40 -3.01 2.74 6.81
N GLU A 41 -3.01 4.07 6.82
CA GLU A 41 -3.38 4.90 5.68
C GLU A 41 -2.56 6.19 5.58
N ILE A 42 -2.69 6.85 4.43
CA ILE A 42 -2.33 8.26 4.23
C ILE A 42 -3.60 8.95 3.71
N GLU A 43 -4.20 9.81 4.52
CA GLU A 43 -5.43 10.56 4.18
C GLU A 43 -5.17 11.60 3.07
N GLU A 44 -3.97 12.18 3.02
CA GLU A 44 -3.56 13.14 1.98
C GLU A 44 -2.42 12.56 1.14
N GLY A 45 -2.81 11.77 0.15
CA GLY A 45 -1.91 11.03 -0.73
C GLY A 45 -0.96 11.91 -1.53
N ARG A 46 0.29 11.44 -1.66
CA ARG A 46 1.32 12.03 -2.52
C ARG A 46 2.06 10.93 -3.28
N SER A 47 2.57 11.25 -4.46
CA SER A 47 3.33 10.29 -5.28
C SER A 47 4.75 10.83 -5.55
N PRO A 48 5.81 10.14 -5.09
CA PRO A 48 5.79 8.88 -4.34
C PRO A 48 5.35 9.04 -2.88
N ALA A 49 4.63 8.05 -2.36
CA ALA A 49 4.39 7.87 -0.92
C ALA A 49 5.34 6.79 -0.37
N ARG A 50 5.78 6.97 0.87
CA ARG A 50 6.62 6.01 1.59
C ARG A 50 5.97 5.69 2.92
N MET A 51 5.93 4.41 3.28
CA MET A 51 5.31 3.93 4.51
C MET A 51 6.16 2.81 5.10
N ASN A 52 6.17 2.73 6.43
CA ASN A 52 6.74 1.58 7.13
C ASN A 52 5.59 0.67 7.57
N ILE A 53 5.69 -0.60 7.23
CA ILE A 53 4.72 -1.62 7.60
C ILE A 53 5.29 -2.40 8.78
N ASN A 54 4.50 -2.52 9.84
CA ASN A 54 4.81 -3.36 10.99
C ASN A 54 3.89 -4.59 10.98
N THR A 55 4.50 -5.76 10.83
CA THR A 55 3.88 -7.09 10.77
C THR A 55 4.28 -7.97 11.95
N SER A 56 4.85 -7.40 13.02
CA SER A 56 5.34 -8.15 14.19
C SER A 56 4.29 -8.99 14.93
N ALA A 57 3.00 -8.78 14.64
CA ALA A 57 1.90 -9.56 15.21
C ALA A 57 1.43 -10.71 14.29
N LEU A 58 2.04 -10.87 13.10
CA LEU A 58 1.73 -11.93 12.16
C LEU A 58 2.66 -13.13 12.37
N ALA A 59 2.17 -14.33 12.05
CA ALA A 59 3.00 -15.53 12.05
C ALA A 59 3.99 -15.50 10.89
N SER A 60 5.10 -16.23 10.99
CA SER A 60 5.99 -16.47 9.86
C SER A 60 5.26 -17.22 8.74
N GLY A 61 5.56 -16.91 7.48
CA GLY A 61 4.87 -17.52 6.33
C GLY A 61 4.60 -16.54 5.18
N GLU A 62 3.78 -16.99 4.22
CA GLU A 62 3.34 -16.18 3.07
C GLU A 62 2.14 -15.31 3.46
N HIS A 63 2.21 -14.02 3.08
CA HIS A 63 1.19 -13.01 3.33
C HIS A 63 0.90 -12.20 2.07
N ILE A 64 -0.22 -11.48 2.07
CA ILE A 64 -0.59 -10.56 0.99
C ILE A 64 -0.69 -9.12 1.49
N LEU A 65 0.13 -8.24 0.90
CA LEU A 65 0.01 -6.79 1.07
C LEU A 65 -0.94 -6.27 -0.01
N THR A 66 -1.96 -5.52 0.37
CA THR A 66 -2.87 -4.84 -0.55
C THR A 66 -2.83 -3.34 -0.31
N VAL A 67 -2.69 -2.57 -1.38
CA VAL A 67 -2.74 -1.11 -1.36
C VAL A 67 -3.94 -0.67 -2.19
N ASN A 68 -4.81 0.13 -1.59
CA ASN A 68 -5.89 0.81 -2.29
C ASN A 68 -5.53 2.28 -2.45
N VAL A 69 -5.80 2.83 -3.63
CA VAL A 69 -5.79 4.27 -3.90
C VAL A 69 -7.23 4.69 -4.15
N VAL A 70 -7.75 5.58 -3.31
CA VAL A 70 -9.14 6.01 -3.36
C VAL A 70 -9.19 7.52 -3.59
N THR A 71 -9.83 7.99 -4.66
CA THR A 71 -10.03 9.43 -4.89
C THR A 71 -11.32 9.91 -4.24
N LEU A 72 -11.39 11.19 -3.88
CA LEU A 72 -12.61 11.77 -3.28
C LEU A 72 -13.84 11.70 -4.19
N GLN A 73 -13.64 11.57 -5.51
CA GLN A 73 -14.71 11.43 -6.51
C GLN A 73 -15.11 9.95 -6.72
N GLY A 74 -14.67 9.04 -5.86
CA GLY A 74 -15.06 7.63 -5.87
C GLY A 74 -14.25 6.74 -6.80
N GLY A 75 -13.11 7.22 -7.33
CA GLY A 75 -12.17 6.36 -8.05
C GLY A 75 -11.48 5.41 -7.08
N LEU A 76 -11.37 4.13 -7.45
CA LEU A 76 -10.70 3.11 -6.65
C LEU A 76 -9.77 2.29 -7.55
N GLU A 77 -8.52 2.17 -7.14
CA GLU A 77 -7.55 1.26 -7.73
C GLU A 77 -6.90 0.42 -6.64
N THR A 78 -6.64 -0.85 -6.94
CA THR A 78 -6.10 -1.82 -5.98
C THR A 78 -4.88 -2.52 -6.56
N LEU A 79 -3.82 -2.65 -5.75
CA LEU A 79 -2.65 -3.45 -6.06
C LEU A 79 -2.35 -4.40 -4.91
N SER A 80 -2.25 -5.69 -5.22
CA SER A 80 -1.82 -6.71 -4.25
C SER A 80 -0.46 -7.32 -4.63
N LYS A 81 0.38 -7.55 -3.62
CA LYS A 81 1.68 -8.22 -3.74
C LYS A 81 1.85 -9.22 -2.61
N ARG A 82 2.33 -10.42 -2.94
CA ARG A 82 2.70 -11.42 -1.96
C ARG A 82 4.08 -11.12 -1.37
N PHE A 83 4.29 -11.50 -0.11
CA PHE A 83 5.58 -11.43 0.58
C PHE A 83 5.69 -12.57 1.60
N VAL A 84 6.89 -12.85 2.09
CA VAL A 84 7.14 -13.88 3.12
C VAL A 84 7.78 -13.24 4.35
N ILE A 85 7.24 -13.51 5.54
CA ILE A 85 7.85 -13.17 6.85
C ILE A 85 8.68 -14.37 7.32
N LYS A 86 9.89 -14.12 7.84
CA LYS A 86 10.77 -15.16 8.38
C LYS A 86 10.36 -15.67 9.74
#